data_AF-A0A3N6PF35-F1
#
_entry.id   AF-A0A3N6PF35-F1
#
_cell.length_a   1.000
_cell.length_b   1.000
_cell.length_c   1.000
_cell.angle_alpha   90.00
_cell.angle_beta   90.00
_cell.angle_gamma   90.00
#
_symmetry.space_group_name_H-M   'P 1'
#
loop_
_entity.id
_entity.type
_entity.pdbx_description
1 polymer ?
#
loop_
_entity_poly.entity_id
_entity_poly.type
_entity_poly.pdbx_seq_one_letter_code
_entity_poly.pdbx_strand_id
1 'polypeptide(L)'
;MLDIISFNPFRVKIPFLLDIIIVSDSEQIKKIETSGDVDRLHTYDTTSLPWWAKIYFRATKFHDQERDLWFCPFESISNPTYQQRRAYLEEKVATSYSEADVKRIAELLNKDTEDEVLAYEMVQIVNQRFFDQEIPLPITKTAKNTVQSLGEAILPWKYIAGRKAQNQLMNYCAKNLPNDVHILDVGHNIGEVVQATTGGLRTLKNNLDKSVEEIFTSNPLTPQAPRIAVKESNFDGLLSSPTIPGKTVFMFQIGKAAIETQDINFTFSTGTSERVCVFKDFFLEFMKDLQQELRQTKSQS
;
A
#
# COMPACT_ATOMS: atom_id res chain seq x y z
N MET A 1 -33.51 -14.41 -4.79
CA MET A 1 -32.72 -13.37 -4.10
C MET A 1 -32.08 -14.07 -2.93
N LEU A 2 -30.80 -14.44 -3.06
CA LEU A 2 -30.02 -14.89 -1.91
C LEU A 2 -29.73 -13.63 -1.11
N ASP A 3 -30.26 -13.55 0.10
CA ASP A 3 -29.89 -12.52 1.05
C ASP A 3 -28.37 -12.58 1.22
N ILE A 4 -27.67 -11.55 0.72
CA ILE A 4 -26.26 -11.36 1.01
C ILE A 4 -26.18 -11.24 2.53
N ILE A 5 -25.53 -12.20 3.17
CA ILE A 5 -25.28 -12.16 4.60
C ILE A 5 -24.34 -10.97 4.84
N SER A 6 -24.92 -9.80 5.09
CA SER A 6 -24.19 -8.60 5.47
C SER A 6 -23.56 -8.84 6.83
N PHE A 7 -22.26 -9.11 6.86
CA PHE A 7 -21.52 -9.21 8.10
C PHE A 7 -21.40 -7.82 8.72
N ASN A 8 -21.90 -7.66 9.94
CA ASN A 8 -21.73 -6.39 10.66
C ASN A 8 -20.24 -6.11 10.91
N PRO A 9 -19.81 -4.83 10.90
CA PRO A 9 -18.46 -4.46 11.27
C PRO A 9 -18.07 -5.03 12.64
N PHE A 10 -16.86 -5.57 12.74
CA PHE A 10 -16.35 -6.13 13.98
C PHE A 10 -15.55 -5.08 14.74
N ARG A 11 -16.01 -4.70 15.94
CA ARG A 11 -15.32 -3.72 16.80
C ARG A 11 -14.51 -4.39 17.90
N VAL A 12 -13.21 -4.14 17.93
CA VAL A 12 -12.31 -4.48 19.03
C VAL A 12 -12.09 -3.23 19.88
N LYS A 13 -12.66 -3.22 21.08
CA LYS A 13 -12.55 -2.09 22.02
C LYS A 13 -11.91 -2.55 23.33
N ILE A 14 -10.72 -2.05 23.61
CA ILE A 14 -10.06 -2.16 24.92
C ILE A 14 -10.04 -0.74 25.50
N PRO A 15 -10.76 -0.47 26.60
CA PRO A 15 -10.87 0.88 27.17
C PRO A 15 -9.52 1.59 27.29
N PHE A 16 -9.45 2.83 26.80
CA PHE A 16 -8.27 3.70 26.77
C PHE A 16 -7.06 3.21 25.94
N LEU A 17 -7.12 1.98 25.43
CA LEU A 17 -6.00 1.33 24.76
C LEU A 17 -6.24 1.17 23.26
N LEU A 18 -7.39 0.64 22.86
CA LEU A 18 -7.65 0.23 21.49
C LEU A 18 -9.10 0.46 21.15
N ASP A 19 -9.35 1.02 19.98
CA ASP A 19 -10.69 1.08 19.41
C ASP A 19 -10.58 0.95 17.90
N ILE A 20 -10.69 -0.30 17.44
CA ILE A 20 -10.54 -0.65 16.02
C ILE A 20 -11.85 -1.25 15.52
N ILE A 21 -12.31 -0.81 14.35
CA ILE A 21 -13.43 -1.40 13.64
C ILE A 21 -12.91 -2.05 12.36
N ILE A 22 -13.13 -3.35 12.21
CA ILE A 22 -12.77 -4.12 11.02
C ILE A 22 -14.01 -4.23 10.14
N VAL A 23 -13.90 -3.82 8.88
CA VAL A 23 -14.99 -3.86 7.89
C VAL A 23 -14.49 -4.63 6.68
N SER A 24 -15.21 -5.67 6.27
CA SER A 24 -14.87 -6.48 5.10
C SER A 24 -15.91 -6.45 3.98
N ASP A 25 -17.16 -6.14 4.31
CA ASP A 25 -18.22 -5.98 3.32
C ASP A 25 -17.95 -4.76 2.43
N SER A 26 -17.99 -4.97 1.11
CA SER A 26 -17.61 -3.97 0.11
C SER A 26 -18.51 -2.72 0.11
N GLU A 27 -19.81 -2.90 0.30
CA GLU A 27 -20.78 -1.79 0.30
C GLU A 27 -20.71 -1.01 1.61
N GLN A 28 -20.46 -1.67 2.74
CA GLN A 28 -20.17 -0.99 4.00
C GLN A 28 -18.88 -0.18 3.94
N ILE A 29 -17.81 -0.70 3.32
CA ILE A 29 -16.55 0.04 3.12
C ILE A 29 -16.82 1.33 2.35
N LYS A 30 -17.52 1.24 1.21
CA LYS A 30 -17.88 2.41 0.39
C LYS A 30 -18.74 3.40 1.18
N LYS A 31 -19.79 2.92 1.88
CA LYS A 31 -20.68 3.73 2.71
C LYS A 31 -19.90 4.52 3.76
N ILE A 32 -19.00 3.86 4.50
CA ILE A 32 -18.20 4.51 5.53
C ILE A 32 -17.21 5.51 4.91
N GLU A 33 -16.46 5.13 3.86
CA GLU A 33 -15.48 6.02 3.22
C GLU A 33 -16.13 7.32 2.70
N THR A 34 -17.32 7.22 2.12
CA THR A 34 -18.03 8.35 1.50
C THR A 34 -18.87 9.18 2.47
N SER A 35 -18.97 8.78 3.74
CA SER A 35 -19.79 9.46 4.75
C SER A 35 -19.29 10.86 5.13
N GLY A 36 -17.99 11.11 5.00
CA GLY A 36 -17.34 12.29 5.59
C GLY A 36 -17.20 12.24 7.13
N ASP A 37 -17.46 11.09 7.75
CA ASP A 37 -17.28 10.85 9.19
C ASP A 37 -15.94 10.18 9.50
N VAL A 38 -15.23 9.71 8.48
CA VAL A 38 -13.88 9.17 8.55
C VAL A 38 -12.96 9.90 7.57
N ASP A 39 -11.66 9.93 7.87
CA ASP A 39 -10.62 10.37 6.95
C ASP A 39 -9.35 9.54 7.15
N ARG A 40 -8.26 9.88 6.48
CA ARG A 40 -6.95 9.25 6.65
C ARG A 40 -6.37 9.58 8.01
N LEU A 41 -5.45 8.73 8.47
CA LEU A 41 -4.88 8.83 9.81
C LEU A 41 -4.27 10.22 10.07
N HIS A 42 -3.50 10.75 9.11
CA HIS A 42 -2.84 12.04 9.24
C HIS A 42 -3.77 13.23 8.90
N THR A 43 -5.07 13.10 9.18
CA THR A 43 -5.97 14.25 9.40
C THR A 43 -5.80 14.85 10.79
N TYR A 44 -5.27 14.06 11.73
CA TYR A 44 -4.86 14.50 13.06
C TYR A 44 -3.34 14.53 13.13
N ASP A 45 -2.80 15.48 13.90
CA ASP A 45 -1.39 15.50 14.23
C ASP A 45 -0.94 14.15 14.79
N THR A 46 0.25 13.71 14.41
CA THR A 46 0.82 12.42 14.85
C THR A 46 0.75 12.24 16.35
N THR A 47 1.00 13.30 17.14
CA THR A 47 0.99 13.26 18.60
C THR A 47 -0.37 12.90 19.19
N SER A 48 -1.45 13.31 18.51
CA SER A 48 -2.85 13.08 18.87
C SER A 48 -3.37 11.70 18.50
N LEU A 49 -2.67 10.97 17.61
CA LEU A 49 -3.08 9.63 17.20
C LEU A 49 -3.08 8.63 18.37
N PRO A 50 -3.91 7.57 18.29
CA PRO A 50 -3.86 6.46 19.24
C PRO A 50 -2.45 5.92 19.42
N TRP A 51 -2.06 5.61 20.65
CA TRP A 51 -0.69 5.19 20.98
C TRP A 51 -0.24 3.96 20.15
N TRP A 52 -1.15 3.01 19.90
CA TRP A 52 -0.84 1.82 19.11
C TRP A 52 -0.53 2.17 17.65
N ALA A 53 -1.21 3.17 17.08
CA ALA A 53 -0.98 3.62 15.72
C ALA A 53 0.40 4.30 15.63
N LYS A 54 0.72 5.16 16.61
CA LYS A 54 2.04 5.79 16.72
C LYS A 54 3.17 4.76 16.81
N ILE A 55 2.98 3.70 17.59
CA ILE A 55 3.97 2.62 17.70
C ILE A 55 4.07 1.86 16.39
N TYR A 56 2.95 1.40 15.84
CA TYR A 56 2.94 0.61 14.61
C TYR A 56 3.62 1.35 13.45
N PHE A 57 3.12 2.54 13.10
CA PHE A 57 3.54 3.25 11.90
C PHE A 57 5.01 3.70 11.94
N ARG A 58 5.54 4.00 13.12
CA ARG A 58 6.96 4.35 13.35
C ARG A 58 7.95 3.32 12.80
N ALA A 59 7.57 2.06 12.67
CA ALA A 59 8.44 0.99 12.14
C ALA A 59 8.11 0.59 10.69
N THR A 60 7.10 1.23 10.09
CA THR A 60 6.63 0.93 8.73
C THR A 60 7.21 1.91 7.71
N LYS A 61 7.07 1.58 6.43
CA LYS A 61 7.38 2.48 5.32
C LYS A 61 6.40 3.65 5.12
N PHE A 62 5.41 3.83 6.01
CA PHE A 62 4.32 4.79 5.83
C PHE A 62 4.44 6.06 6.69
N HIS A 63 5.36 6.09 7.66
CA HIS A 63 5.61 7.24 8.54
C HIS A 63 7.10 7.38 8.82
N ASP A 64 7.61 8.59 8.69
CA ASP A 64 8.95 8.97 9.15
C ASP A 64 8.82 9.79 10.43
N GLN A 65 9.07 9.15 11.56
CA GLN A 65 8.88 9.75 12.86
C GLN A 65 9.92 10.83 13.21
N GLU A 66 11.10 10.81 12.60
CA GLU A 66 12.14 11.82 12.89
C GLU A 66 11.75 13.18 12.29
N ARG A 67 11.16 13.15 11.10
CA ARG A 67 10.76 14.34 10.33
C ARG A 67 9.25 14.60 10.38
N ASP A 68 8.50 13.72 11.04
CA ASP A 68 7.04 13.65 11.11
C ASP A 68 6.35 13.71 9.74
N LEU A 69 6.86 12.94 8.78
CA LEU A 69 6.30 12.86 7.43
C LEU A 69 5.38 11.65 7.30
N TRP A 70 4.29 11.78 6.54
CA TRP A 70 3.37 10.68 6.23
C TRP A 70 3.29 10.38 4.74
N PHE A 71 3.11 9.10 4.42
CA PHE A 71 2.92 8.68 3.04
C PHE A 71 1.62 9.30 2.48
N CYS A 72 1.65 9.84 1.26
CA CYS A 72 0.58 10.67 0.71
C CYS A 72 -0.84 10.06 0.85
N PRO A 73 -1.09 8.76 0.58
CA PRO A 73 -2.39 8.11 0.84
C PRO A 73 -2.90 8.11 2.29
N PHE A 74 -2.05 8.43 3.27
CA PHE A 74 -2.40 8.57 4.69
C PHE A 74 -2.69 10.01 5.11
N GLU A 75 -2.53 10.99 4.23
CA GLU A 75 -2.85 12.38 4.52
C GLU A 75 -4.28 12.74 4.14
N SER A 76 -4.90 13.67 4.85
CA SER A 76 -6.21 14.20 4.46
C SER A 76 -6.08 14.99 3.15
N ILE A 77 -7.16 14.98 2.34
CA ILE A 77 -7.27 15.89 1.18
C ILE A 77 -7.30 17.37 1.58
N SER A 78 -7.62 17.65 2.85
CA SER A 78 -7.59 18.99 3.41
C SER A 78 -6.17 19.49 3.70
N ASN A 79 -5.15 18.62 3.65
CA ASN A 79 -3.77 19.04 3.78
C ASN A 79 -3.38 19.93 2.58
N PRO A 80 -2.88 21.16 2.79
CA PRO A 80 -2.57 22.09 1.70
C PRO A 80 -1.57 21.57 0.67
N THR A 81 -0.71 20.61 1.05
CA THR A 81 0.31 20.04 0.17
C THR A 81 -0.16 18.78 -0.57
N TYR A 82 -1.32 18.20 -0.21
CA TYR A 82 -1.77 16.91 -0.72
C TYR A 82 -1.89 16.89 -2.23
N GLN A 83 -2.59 17.87 -2.81
CA GLN A 83 -2.85 17.90 -4.26
C GLN A 83 -1.55 18.06 -5.06
N GLN A 84 -0.64 18.93 -4.61
CA GLN A 84 0.66 19.11 -5.25
C GLN A 84 1.51 17.82 -5.20
N ARG A 85 1.55 17.16 -4.04
CA ARG A 85 2.27 15.88 -3.88
C ARG A 85 1.68 14.78 -4.74
N ARG A 86 0.35 14.68 -4.79
CA ARG A 86 -0.34 13.71 -5.64
C ARG A 86 -0.02 13.95 -7.12
N ALA A 87 -0.13 15.20 -7.59
CA ALA A 87 0.18 15.57 -8.97
C ALA A 87 1.64 15.26 -9.33
N TYR A 88 2.58 15.54 -8.42
CA TYR A 88 3.99 15.16 -8.61
C TYR A 88 4.16 13.64 -8.78
N LEU A 89 3.50 12.83 -7.95
CA LEU A 89 3.57 11.38 -8.09
C LEU A 89 2.94 10.90 -9.41
N GLU A 90 1.81 11.47 -9.81
CA GLU A 90 1.15 11.17 -11.09
C GLU A 90 2.05 11.53 -12.28
N GLU A 91 2.70 12.70 -12.26
CA GLU A 91 3.70 13.11 -13.26
C GLU A 91 4.85 12.10 -13.35
N LYS A 92 5.42 11.70 -12.21
CA LYS A 92 6.52 10.74 -12.20
C LYS A 92 6.09 9.37 -12.69
N VAL A 93 4.90 8.91 -12.33
CA VAL A 93 4.37 7.61 -12.75
C VAL A 93 4.03 7.58 -14.25
N ALA A 94 3.70 8.73 -14.85
CA ALA A 94 3.53 8.84 -16.30
C ALA A 94 4.82 8.55 -17.09
N THR A 95 5.99 8.68 -16.45
CA THR A 95 7.24 8.08 -16.95
C THR A 95 7.12 6.56 -16.81
N SER A 96 6.69 5.91 -17.89
CA SER A 96 6.47 4.46 -17.95
C SER A 96 7.79 3.67 -17.96
N TYR A 97 7.68 2.36 -18.10
CA TYR A 97 8.78 1.42 -18.26
C TYR A 97 9.10 1.19 -19.75
N SER A 98 10.26 0.59 -20.02
CA SER A 98 10.67 0.20 -21.37
C SER A 98 10.36 -1.27 -21.66
N GLU A 99 10.33 -1.65 -22.94
CA GLU A 99 10.23 -3.06 -23.35
C GLU A 99 11.41 -3.90 -22.82
N ALA A 100 12.59 -3.29 -22.70
CA ALA A 100 13.78 -3.94 -22.13
C ALA A 100 13.57 -4.30 -20.66
N ASP A 101 12.88 -3.46 -19.89
CA ASP A 101 12.51 -3.72 -18.49
C ASP A 101 11.60 -4.95 -18.38
N VAL A 102 10.59 -5.03 -19.25
CA VAL A 102 9.65 -6.16 -19.29
C VAL A 102 10.38 -7.46 -19.60
N LYS A 103 11.21 -7.47 -20.66
CA LYS A 103 12.02 -8.64 -21.05
C LYS A 103 12.96 -9.07 -19.93
N ARG A 104 13.63 -8.12 -19.29
CA ARG A 104 14.53 -8.38 -18.17
C ARG A 104 13.82 -9.10 -17.03
N ILE A 105 12.64 -8.61 -16.62
CA ILE A 105 11.86 -9.24 -15.55
C ILE A 105 11.33 -10.62 -15.98
N ALA A 106 10.87 -10.77 -17.23
CA ALA A 106 10.43 -12.06 -17.76
C ALA A 106 11.56 -13.11 -17.75
N GLU A 107 12.78 -12.75 -18.16
CA GLU A 107 13.94 -13.62 -18.10
C GLU A 107 14.27 -14.08 -16.67
N LEU A 108 14.25 -13.16 -15.71
CA LEU A 108 14.53 -13.46 -14.30
C LEU A 108 13.47 -14.40 -13.70
N LEU A 109 12.21 -14.19 -14.06
CA LEU A 109 11.10 -15.05 -13.67
C LEU A 109 11.24 -16.46 -14.26
N ASN A 110 11.57 -16.57 -15.56
CA ASN A 110 11.76 -17.85 -16.25
C ASN A 110 12.96 -18.65 -15.73
N LYS A 111 14.05 -17.96 -15.36
CA LYS A 111 15.23 -18.56 -14.70
C LYS A 111 15.00 -18.92 -13.22
N ASP A 112 13.80 -18.65 -12.72
CA ASP A 112 13.42 -18.84 -11.32
C ASP A 112 14.39 -18.18 -10.32
N THR A 113 14.81 -16.96 -10.67
CA THR A 113 15.81 -16.23 -9.87
C THR A 113 15.27 -15.88 -8.49
N GLU A 114 16.13 -15.90 -7.46
CA GLU A 114 15.79 -15.48 -6.10
C GLU A 114 15.02 -14.15 -6.04
N ASP A 115 14.02 -14.09 -5.14
CA ASP A 115 13.16 -12.91 -4.97
C ASP A 115 13.94 -11.64 -4.65
N GLU A 116 15.11 -11.75 -4.02
CA GLU A 116 15.94 -10.59 -3.72
C GLU A 116 16.49 -9.91 -4.99
N VAL A 117 16.88 -10.70 -6.00
CA VAL A 117 17.38 -10.17 -7.27
C VAL A 117 16.21 -9.58 -8.07
N LEU A 118 15.07 -10.29 -8.09
CA LEU A 118 13.85 -9.80 -8.74
C LEU A 118 13.37 -8.47 -8.13
N ALA A 119 13.40 -8.36 -6.80
CA ALA A 119 13.06 -7.15 -6.07
C ALA A 119 14.00 -5.99 -6.42
N TYR A 120 15.30 -6.27 -6.47
CA TYR A 120 16.31 -5.26 -6.81
C TYR A 120 16.08 -4.66 -8.19
N GLU A 121 15.86 -5.52 -9.19
CA GLU A 121 15.64 -5.11 -10.58
C GLU A 121 14.34 -4.31 -10.72
N MET A 122 13.26 -4.78 -10.06
CA MET A 122 11.99 -4.05 -10.06
C MET A 122 12.10 -2.69 -9.34
N VAL A 123 12.93 -2.59 -8.30
CA VAL A 123 13.18 -1.30 -7.63
C VAL A 123 13.80 -0.29 -8.59
N GLN A 124 14.72 -0.71 -9.47
CA GLN A 124 15.32 0.19 -10.46
C GLN A 124 14.25 0.70 -11.45
N ILE A 125 13.43 -0.21 -12.00
CA ILE A 125 12.35 0.14 -12.94
C ILE A 125 11.36 1.14 -12.31
N VAL A 126 10.97 0.90 -11.06
CA VAL A 126 9.99 1.74 -10.36
C VAL A 126 10.58 3.07 -9.92
N ASN A 127 11.84 3.11 -9.50
CA ASN A 127 12.38 4.30 -8.84
C ASN A 127 13.35 5.13 -9.69
N GLN A 128 13.76 4.68 -10.87
CA GLN A 128 14.53 5.50 -11.82
C GLN A 128 13.85 6.83 -12.17
N ARG A 129 12.53 6.94 -12.00
CA ARG A 129 11.77 8.19 -12.18
C ARG A 129 11.98 9.22 -11.07
N PHE A 130 12.50 8.79 -9.92
CA PHE A 130 12.75 9.64 -8.76
C PHE A 130 14.24 9.88 -8.51
N PHE A 131 15.12 8.97 -8.98
CA PHE A 131 16.56 9.06 -8.78
C PHE A 131 17.29 9.09 -10.12
N ASP A 132 18.29 9.95 -10.24
CA ASP A 132 19.20 10.00 -11.40
C ASP A 132 20.30 8.92 -11.36
N GLN A 133 20.20 7.98 -10.43
CA GLN A 133 21.19 6.94 -10.18
C GLN A 133 20.50 5.65 -9.71
N GLU A 134 21.19 4.52 -9.89
CA GLU A 134 20.73 3.24 -9.34
C GLU A 134 20.60 3.30 -7.82
N ILE A 135 19.54 2.66 -7.32
CA ILE A 135 19.37 2.45 -5.89
C ILE A 135 20.30 1.30 -5.45
N PRO A 136 21.21 1.51 -4.49
CA PRO A 136 22.12 0.47 -4.06
C PRO A 136 21.39 -0.74 -3.48
N LEU A 137 21.85 -1.95 -3.82
CA LEU A 137 21.31 -3.21 -3.29
C LEU A 137 21.17 -3.22 -1.75
N PRO A 138 22.11 -2.69 -0.95
CA PRO A 138 21.92 -2.61 0.50
C PRO A 138 20.65 -1.85 0.93
N ILE A 139 20.22 -0.84 0.18
CA ILE A 139 18.99 -0.08 0.47
C ILE A 139 17.76 -0.92 0.17
N THR A 140 17.73 -1.60 -0.98
CA THR A 140 16.68 -2.57 -1.34
C THR A 140 16.53 -3.66 -0.28
N LYS A 141 17.64 -4.29 0.14
CA LYS A 141 17.63 -5.30 1.23
C LYS A 141 17.15 -4.73 2.55
N THR A 142 17.54 -3.49 2.85
CA THR A 142 17.13 -2.79 4.07
C THR A 142 15.62 -2.56 4.07
N ALA A 143 15.06 -2.06 2.97
CA ALA A 143 13.64 -1.74 2.84
C ALA A 143 12.72 -2.95 3.10
N LYS A 144 13.16 -4.17 2.72
CA LYS A 144 12.44 -5.43 3.00
C LYS A 144 12.16 -5.65 4.48
N ASN A 145 13.01 -5.13 5.37
CA ASN A 145 12.90 -5.33 6.81
C ASN A 145 11.98 -4.33 7.52
N THR A 146 11.41 -3.34 6.82
CA THR A 146 10.38 -2.48 7.42
C THR A 146 9.16 -3.30 7.83
N VAL A 147 8.46 -2.89 8.89
CA VAL A 147 7.28 -3.61 9.39
C VAL A 147 6.11 -3.46 8.40
N GLN A 148 5.40 -4.56 8.14
CA GLN A 148 4.25 -4.60 7.23
C GLN A 148 2.92 -4.78 7.96
N SER A 149 2.91 -5.50 9.07
CA SER A 149 1.68 -5.86 9.78
C SER A 149 1.74 -5.53 11.26
N LEU A 150 0.57 -5.37 11.89
CA LEU A 150 0.47 -5.16 13.34
C LEU A 150 1.07 -6.34 14.11
N GLY A 151 0.93 -7.58 13.61
CA GLY A 151 1.53 -8.77 14.23
C GLY A 151 3.05 -8.72 14.27
N GLU A 152 3.69 -8.24 13.19
CA GLU A 152 5.14 -8.03 13.17
C GLU A 152 5.59 -6.95 14.16
N ALA A 153 4.78 -5.90 14.36
CA ALA A 153 5.11 -4.82 15.29
C ALA A 153 5.13 -5.25 16.75
N ILE A 154 4.43 -6.33 17.10
CA ILE A 154 4.40 -6.88 18.47
C ILE A 154 5.69 -7.66 18.77
N LEU A 155 6.39 -8.19 17.76
CA LEU A 155 7.63 -8.94 17.93
C LEU A 155 8.81 -7.97 18.13
N PRO A 156 9.45 -7.90 19.33
CA PRO A 156 10.41 -6.84 19.64
C PRO A 156 11.59 -6.76 18.67
N TRP A 157 12.13 -7.91 18.25
CA TRP A 157 13.27 -7.96 17.32
C TRP A 157 12.90 -7.49 15.91
N LYS A 158 11.71 -7.87 15.40
CA LYS A 158 11.20 -7.40 14.10
C LYS A 158 10.92 -5.91 14.14
N TYR A 159 10.32 -5.43 15.22
CA TYR A 159 10.05 -4.00 15.42
C TYR A 159 11.33 -3.16 15.45
N ILE A 160 12.35 -3.58 16.22
CA ILE A 160 13.65 -2.90 16.28
C ILE A 160 14.33 -2.90 14.92
N ALA A 161 14.35 -4.04 14.23
CA ALA A 161 14.91 -4.15 12.89
C ALA A 161 14.18 -3.25 11.88
N GLY A 162 12.84 -3.22 11.93
CA GLY A 162 12.01 -2.39 11.07
C GLY A 162 12.21 -0.90 11.29
N ARG A 163 12.33 -0.46 12.54
CA ARG A 163 12.71 0.93 12.86
C ARG A 163 14.08 1.31 12.30
N LYS A 164 15.08 0.44 12.47
CA LYS A 164 16.41 0.70 11.92
C LYS A 164 16.38 0.77 10.39
N ALA A 165 15.65 -0.14 9.76
CA ALA A 165 15.48 -0.19 8.32
C ALA A 165 14.76 1.04 7.77
N GLN A 166 13.68 1.46 8.41
CA GLN A 166 12.91 2.66 8.07
C GLN A 166 13.83 3.89 8.13
N ASN A 167 14.56 4.09 9.23
CA ASN A 167 15.48 5.22 9.38
C ASN A 167 16.57 5.22 8.29
N GLN A 168 17.16 4.06 8.00
CA GLN A 168 18.20 3.93 6.97
C GLN A 168 17.65 4.26 5.57
N LEU A 169 16.43 3.79 5.25
CA LEU A 169 15.77 4.06 3.99
C LEU A 169 15.44 5.55 3.83
N MET A 170 14.86 6.19 4.85
CA MET A 170 14.55 7.61 4.80
C MET A 170 15.80 8.48 4.72
N ASN A 171 16.87 8.13 5.46
CA ASN A 171 18.13 8.86 5.39
C ASN A 171 18.80 8.74 4.02
N TYR A 172 18.68 7.57 3.37
CA TYR A 172 19.12 7.43 1.98
C TYR A 172 18.31 8.35 1.05
N CYS A 173 16.98 8.34 1.16
CA CYS A 173 16.10 9.19 0.35
C CYS A 173 16.42 10.68 0.56
N ALA A 174 16.52 11.13 1.81
CA ALA A 174 16.86 12.51 2.16
C ALA A 174 18.23 12.98 1.63
N LYS A 175 19.19 12.07 1.47
CA LYS A 175 20.52 12.40 0.96
C LYS A 175 20.58 12.46 -0.57
N ASN A 176 19.73 11.71 -1.26
CA ASN A 176 19.87 11.46 -2.70
C ASN A 176 18.72 11.98 -3.55
N LEU A 177 17.63 12.45 -2.93
CA LEU A 177 16.52 13.09 -3.64
C LEU A 177 16.67 14.62 -3.59
N PRO A 178 16.13 15.33 -4.59
CA PRO A 178 16.00 16.78 -4.53
C PRO A 178 15.20 17.24 -3.29
N ASN A 179 15.52 18.42 -2.77
CA ASN A 179 14.95 18.94 -1.50
C ASN A 179 13.43 19.19 -1.54
N ASP A 180 12.87 19.36 -2.74
CA ASP A 180 11.44 19.58 -2.98
C ASP A 180 10.65 18.26 -3.16
N VAL A 181 11.33 17.12 -3.14
CA VAL A 181 10.70 15.80 -3.23
C VAL A 181 10.36 15.27 -1.84
N HIS A 182 9.11 14.86 -1.65
CA HIS A 182 8.67 14.27 -0.39
C HIS A 182 9.23 12.85 -0.23
N ILE A 183 10.32 12.74 0.55
CA ILE A 183 11.15 11.53 0.64
C ILE A 183 10.39 10.25 1.02
N LEU A 184 9.34 10.37 1.82
CA LEU A 184 8.59 9.21 2.31
C LEU A 184 7.72 8.58 1.22
N ASP A 185 7.28 9.36 0.23
CA ASP A 185 6.51 8.82 -0.89
C ASP A 185 7.40 7.94 -1.77
N VAL A 186 8.64 8.37 -2.01
CA VAL A 186 9.63 7.59 -2.75
C VAL A 186 10.12 6.39 -1.94
N GLY A 187 10.44 6.59 -0.66
CA GLY A 187 10.86 5.50 0.21
C GLY A 187 9.78 4.42 0.40
N HIS A 188 8.51 4.82 0.44
CA HIS A 188 7.39 3.87 0.40
C HIS A 188 7.46 2.99 -0.85
N ASN A 189 7.66 3.57 -2.05
CA ASN A 189 7.72 2.81 -3.30
C ASN A 189 8.83 1.75 -3.29
N ILE A 190 10.03 2.10 -2.81
CA ILE A 190 11.12 1.13 -2.63
C ILE A 190 10.66 0.00 -1.71
N GLY A 191 10.07 0.34 -0.56
CA GLY A 191 9.56 -0.64 0.41
C GLY A 191 8.42 -1.50 -0.13
N GLU A 192 7.51 -0.95 -0.94
CA GLU A 192 6.39 -1.68 -1.55
C GLU A 192 6.87 -2.70 -2.56
N VAL A 193 7.79 -2.31 -3.44
CA VAL A 193 8.33 -3.19 -4.47
C VAL A 193 8.99 -4.44 -3.87
N VAL A 194 9.84 -4.24 -2.86
CA VAL A 194 10.60 -5.34 -2.26
C VAL A 194 9.77 -6.24 -1.33
N GLN A 195 8.59 -5.78 -0.92
CA GLN A 195 7.74 -6.50 0.04
C GLN A 195 6.55 -7.20 -0.61
N ALA A 196 5.96 -6.61 -1.65
CA ALA A 196 4.72 -7.10 -2.25
C ALA A 196 4.85 -7.41 -3.74
N THR A 197 5.57 -6.58 -4.52
CA THR A 197 5.58 -6.72 -5.98
C THR A 197 6.22 -8.02 -6.44
N THR A 198 7.29 -8.52 -5.81
CA THR A 198 7.91 -9.80 -6.19
C THR A 198 6.95 -10.99 -6.09
N GLY A 199 6.19 -11.07 -4.99
CA GLY A 199 5.13 -12.06 -4.84
C GLY A 199 4.05 -11.92 -5.92
N GLY A 200 3.71 -10.68 -6.28
CA GLY A 200 2.80 -10.38 -7.40
C GLY A 200 3.34 -10.87 -8.75
N LEU A 201 4.62 -10.65 -9.05
CA LEU A 201 5.28 -11.11 -10.27
C LEU A 201 5.27 -12.65 -10.39
N ARG A 202 5.56 -13.35 -9.28
CA ARG A 202 5.48 -14.82 -9.21
C ARG A 202 4.05 -15.32 -9.38
N THR A 203 3.09 -14.64 -8.76
CA THR A 203 1.66 -14.95 -8.90
C THR A 203 1.22 -14.80 -10.36
N LEU A 204 1.64 -13.75 -11.05
CA LEU A 204 1.38 -13.56 -12.48
C LEU A 204 1.94 -14.74 -13.31
N LYS A 205 3.22 -15.08 -13.13
CA LYS A 205 3.89 -16.19 -13.83
C LYS A 205 3.16 -17.52 -13.65
N ASN A 206 2.58 -17.75 -12.48
CA ASN A 206 1.89 -19.00 -12.16
C ASN A 206 0.43 -19.05 -12.65
N ASN A 207 -0.11 -17.95 -13.18
CA ASN A 207 -1.51 -17.84 -13.60
C ASN A 207 -1.64 -17.21 -15.00
N LEU A 208 -0.73 -17.56 -15.92
CA LEU A 208 -0.71 -16.99 -17.28
C LEU A 208 -1.93 -17.33 -18.12
N ASP A 209 -2.87 -18.16 -17.67
CA ASP A 209 -4.13 -18.46 -18.35
C ASP A 209 -5.25 -17.45 -18.05
N LYS A 210 -5.09 -16.62 -17.02
CA LYS A 210 -6.08 -15.65 -16.56
C LYS A 210 -5.78 -14.22 -17.00
N SER A 211 -6.77 -13.33 -16.90
CA SER A 211 -6.53 -11.90 -17.06
C SER A 211 -5.75 -11.33 -15.87
N VAL A 212 -4.98 -10.25 -16.09
CA VAL A 212 -4.23 -9.57 -15.02
C VAL A 212 -5.17 -9.11 -13.90
N GLU A 213 -6.32 -8.55 -14.27
CA GLU A 213 -7.35 -8.11 -13.35
C GLU A 213 -7.84 -9.27 -12.47
N GLU A 214 -8.24 -10.41 -13.07
CA GLU A 214 -8.69 -11.59 -12.32
C GLU A 214 -7.62 -12.12 -11.36
N ILE A 215 -6.35 -12.12 -11.77
CA ILE A 215 -5.23 -12.58 -10.94
C ILE A 215 -5.13 -11.72 -9.68
N PHE A 216 -5.17 -10.39 -9.82
CA PHE A 216 -4.90 -9.45 -8.72
C PHE A 216 -6.15 -9.02 -7.93
N THR A 217 -7.36 -9.33 -8.40
CA THR A 217 -8.57 -9.33 -7.56
C THR A 217 -8.64 -10.60 -6.72
N SER A 218 -8.17 -11.74 -7.24
CA SER A 218 -8.10 -13.00 -6.49
C SER A 218 -6.90 -13.10 -5.54
N ASN A 219 -5.82 -12.35 -5.83
CA ASN A 219 -4.58 -12.30 -5.04
C ASN A 219 -4.18 -10.83 -4.79
N PRO A 220 -4.97 -10.08 -4.01
CA PRO A 220 -4.71 -8.67 -3.78
C PRO A 220 -3.41 -8.46 -3.00
N LEU A 221 -2.58 -7.52 -3.48
CA LEU A 221 -1.30 -7.20 -2.85
C LEU A 221 -1.47 -6.32 -1.60
N THR A 222 -2.48 -5.45 -1.58
CA THR A 222 -2.80 -4.62 -0.42
C THR A 222 -3.99 -5.20 0.32
N PRO A 223 -3.81 -5.76 1.54
CA PRO A 223 -4.90 -6.41 2.25
C PRO A 223 -5.86 -5.43 2.91
N GLN A 224 -5.37 -4.26 3.34
CA GLN A 224 -6.14 -3.34 4.18
C GLN A 224 -5.81 -1.87 3.95
N ALA A 225 -6.81 -1.01 4.15
CA ALA A 225 -6.69 0.45 4.12
C ALA A 225 -7.26 1.07 5.42
N PRO A 226 -6.42 1.71 6.25
CA PRO A 226 -6.90 2.29 7.50
C PRO A 226 -7.53 3.68 7.32
N ARG A 227 -8.52 4.00 8.16
CA ARG A 227 -9.11 5.34 8.34
C ARG A 227 -9.27 5.67 9.81
N ILE A 228 -9.43 6.93 10.16
CA ILE A 228 -9.73 7.37 11.52
C ILE A 228 -11.05 8.14 11.52
N ALA A 229 -11.86 7.95 12.56
CA ALA A 229 -13.07 8.73 12.75
C ALA A 229 -12.72 10.21 12.95
N VAL A 230 -13.37 11.08 12.19
CA VAL A 230 -13.29 12.55 12.34
C VAL A 230 -14.57 13.13 12.96
N LYS A 231 -15.67 12.38 12.90
CA LYS A 231 -16.94 12.71 13.55
C LYS A 231 -17.48 11.50 14.33
N GLU A 232 -18.28 11.80 15.35
CA GLU A 232 -19.02 10.78 16.09
C GLU A 232 -20.16 10.29 15.20
N SER A 233 -20.19 8.98 14.92
CA SER A 233 -21.16 8.38 14.01
C SER A 233 -21.37 6.91 14.33
N ASN A 234 -22.58 6.42 14.09
CA ASN A 234 -22.89 4.99 14.06
C ASN A 234 -23.25 4.50 12.64
N PHE A 235 -23.08 5.37 11.62
CA PHE A 235 -23.37 5.11 10.21
C PHE A 235 -24.78 4.54 9.97
N ASP A 236 -25.78 5.22 10.53
CA ASP A 236 -27.21 4.85 10.50
C ASP A 236 -27.50 3.49 11.13
N GLY A 237 -26.88 3.24 12.30
CA GLY A 237 -27.08 2.01 13.05
C GLY A 237 -26.26 0.82 12.56
N LEU A 238 -25.36 1.02 11.59
CA LEU A 238 -24.39 -0.02 11.19
C LEU A 238 -23.49 -0.43 12.35
N LEU A 239 -23.18 0.50 13.26
CA LEU A 239 -22.44 0.23 14.49
C LEU A 239 -23.37 0.24 15.71
N SER A 240 -23.17 -0.72 16.62
CA SER A 240 -23.92 -0.81 17.89
C SER A 240 -23.65 0.33 18.87
N SER A 241 -22.52 1.02 18.70
CA SER A 241 -22.14 2.20 19.49
C SER A 241 -21.33 3.16 18.61
N PRO A 242 -21.41 4.47 18.85
CA PRO A 242 -20.78 5.44 17.97
C PRO A 242 -19.25 5.37 18.02
N THR A 243 -18.63 5.88 16.96
CA THR A 243 -17.18 6.16 16.89
C THR A 243 -16.79 7.27 17.84
N ILE A 244 -15.50 7.35 18.16
CA ILE A 244 -14.91 8.44 18.92
C ILE A 244 -13.90 9.14 18.02
N PRO A 245 -14.11 10.42 17.66
CA PRO A 245 -13.19 11.19 16.83
C PRO A 245 -11.75 11.13 17.33
N GLY A 246 -10.80 10.95 16.42
CA GLY A 246 -9.37 10.85 16.72
C GLY A 246 -8.94 9.61 17.50
N LYS A 247 -9.87 8.69 17.82
CA LYS A 247 -9.57 7.47 18.59
C LYS A 247 -9.97 6.19 17.87
N THR A 248 -11.17 6.15 17.30
CA THR A 248 -11.66 4.97 16.59
C THR A 248 -11.01 4.89 15.21
N VAL A 249 -10.31 3.79 14.94
CA VAL A 249 -9.68 3.54 13.64
C VAL A 249 -10.43 2.42 12.92
N PHE A 250 -10.72 2.63 11.65
CA PHE A 250 -11.28 1.62 10.77
C PHE A 250 -10.15 0.92 10.04
N MET A 251 -10.25 -0.41 9.94
CA MET A 251 -9.38 -1.26 9.13
C MET A 251 -10.22 -1.88 8.03
N PHE A 252 -10.33 -1.20 6.90
CA PHE A 252 -11.04 -1.72 5.74
C PHE A 252 -10.26 -2.87 5.13
N GLN A 253 -10.86 -4.06 5.05
CA GLN A 253 -10.27 -5.27 4.49
C GLN A 253 -10.44 -5.27 2.96
N ILE A 254 -9.83 -4.30 2.29
CA ILE A 254 -10.01 -4.08 0.85
C ILE A 254 -9.61 -5.31 0.02
N GLY A 255 -8.63 -6.10 0.45
CA GLY A 255 -8.29 -7.34 -0.24
C GLY A 255 -9.41 -8.37 -0.20
N LYS A 256 -10.13 -8.50 0.93
CA LYS A 256 -11.30 -9.39 1.00
C LYS A 256 -12.42 -8.90 0.08
N ALA A 257 -12.67 -7.59 0.08
CA ALA A 257 -13.65 -6.97 -0.82
C ALA A 257 -13.28 -7.16 -2.30
N ALA A 258 -11.99 -7.09 -2.67
CA ALA A 258 -11.51 -7.36 -4.03
C ALA A 258 -11.78 -8.81 -4.46
N ILE A 259 -11.52 -9.78 -3.59
CA ILE A 259 -11.78 -11.20 -3.85
C ILE A 259 -13.28 -11.45 -4.03
N GLU A 260 -14.11 -10.86 -3.16
CA GLU A 260 -15.57 -11.03 -3.19
C GLU A 260 -16.20 -10.42 -4.44
N THR A 261 -15.83 -9.18 -4.77
CA THR A 261 -16.48 -8.39 -5.82
C THR A 261 -15.84 -8.53 -7.19
N GLN A 262 -14.60 -9.02 -7.24
CA GLN A 262 -13.75 -8.99 -8.43
C GLN A 262 -13.55 -7.56 -9.00
N ASP A 263 -13.70 -6.52 -8.17
CA ASP A 263 -13.45 -5.14 -8.55
C ASP A 263 -12.00 -4.74 -8.25
N ILE A 264 -11.24 -4.46 -9.31
CA ILE A 264 -9.84 -4.07 -9.25
C ILE A 264 -9.59 -2.80 -8.41
N ASN A 265 -10.60 -1.93 -8.25
CA ASN A 265 -10.44 -0.74 -7.43
C ASN A 265 -10.28 -1.06 -5.94
N PHE A 266 -10.72 -2.22 -5.46
CA PHE A 266 -10.43 -2.67 -4.10
C PHE A 266 -8.99 -3.17 -3.92
N THR A 267 -8.26 -3.48 -5.01
CA THR A 267 -6.83 -3.81 -4.93
C THR A 267 -5.97 -2.55 -4.71
N PHE A 268 -6.46 -1.37 -5.09
CA PHE A 268 -5.72 -0.11 -5.08
C PHE A 268 -6.38 1.02 -4.27
N SER A 269 -7.57 0.77 -3.71
CA SER A 269 -8.40 1.75 -3.00
C SER A 269 -9.51 1.02 -2.21
N THR A 270 -10.55 1.75 -1.85
CA THR A 270 -11.76 1.30 -1.15
C THR A 270 -12.92 1.02 -2.11
N GLY A 271 -12.63 0.58 -3.34
CA GLY A 271 -13.66 0.25 -4.34
C GLY A 271 -14.26 1.46 -5.06
N THR A 272 -13.64 2.63 -4.92
CA THR A 272 -13.96 3.84 -5.69
C THR A 272 -12.73 4.29 -6.47
N SER A 273 -12.95 5.01 -7.58
CA SER A 273 -11.87 5.66 -8.32
C SER A 273 -11.29 6.86 -7.56
N GLU A 274 -12.04 7.37 -6.58
CA GLU A 274 -11.57 8.45 -5.72
C GLU A 274 -10.36 7.99 -4.89
N ARG A 275 -9.29 8.80 -4.95
CA ARG A 275 -8.05 8.60 -4.19
C ARG A 275 -7.42 7.20 -4.35
N VAL A 276 -7.63 6.58 -5.51
CA VAL A 276 -6.93 5.37 -5.92
C VAL A 276 -5.42 5.57 -5.91
N CYS A 277 -4.69 4.49 -5.62
CA CYS A 277 -3.22 4.47 -5.70
C CYS A 277 -2.77 4.99 -7.07
N VAL A 278 -1.88 5.99 -7.05
CA VAL A 278 -1.34 6.63 -8.26
C VAL A 278 -0.54 5.66 -9.14
N PHE A 279 -0.06 4.55 -8.59
CA PHE A 279 0.66 3.50 -9.32
C PHE A 279 -0.24 2.44 -9.96
N LYS A 280 -1.58 2.51 -9.79
CA LYS A 280 -2.51 1.49 -10.29
C LYS A 280 -2.29 1.18 -11.78
N ASP A 281 -2.35 2.20 -12.62
CA ASP A 281 -2.35 1.98 -14.07
C ASP A 281 -0.97 1.53 -14.55
N PHE A 282 0.11 2.14 -14.04
CA PHE A 282 1.48 1.67 -14.25
C PHE A 282 1.64 0.19 -13.90
N PHE A 283 1.11 -0.24 -12.75
CA PHE A 283 1.19 -1.63 -12.32
C PHE A 283 0.42 -2.55 -13.26
N LEU A 284 -0.82 -2.20 -13.62
CA LEU A 284 -1.67 -3.05 -14.45
C LEU A 284 -1.12 -3.18 -15.87
N GLU A 285 -0.63 -2.09 -16.46
CA GLU A 285 0.03 -2.09 -17.76
C GLU A 285 1.29 -2.96 -17.72
N PHE A 286 2.17 -2.75 -16.73
CA PHE A 286 3.40 -3.54 -16.58
C PHE A 286 3.12 -5.03 -16.48
N MET A 287 2.13 -5.42 -15.68
CA MET A 287 1.75 -6.82 -15.51
C MET A 287 1.14 -7.41 -16.79
N LYS A 288 0.43 -6.62 -17.61
CA LYS A 288 -0.11 -7.08 -18.90
C LYS A 288 0.99 -7.35 -19.91
N ASP A 289 1.92 -6.41 -20.05
CA ASP A 289 3.06 -6.56 -20.96
C ASP A 289 3.96 -7.73 -20.54
N LEU A 290 4.22 -7.85 -19.23
CA LEU A 290 4.97 -8.98 -18.68
C LEU A 290 4.25 -10.32 -18.91
N GLN A 291 2.93 -10.36 -18.74
CA GLN A 291 2.15 -11.56 -19.02
C GLN A 291 2.27 -11.98 -20.49
N GLN A 292 2.22 -11.01 -21.40
CA GLN A 292 2.38 -11.26 -22.83
C GLN A 292 3.78 -11.80 -23.14
N GLU A 293 4.83 -11.18 -22.63
CA GLU A 293 6.22 -11.62 -22.81
C GLU A 293 6.44 -13.05 -22.31
N LEU A 294 5.91 -13.38 -21.11
CA LEU A 294 6.00 -14.71 -20.53
C LEU A 294 5.27 -15.77 -21.37
N ARG A 295 4.10 -15.45 -21.94
CA ARG A 295 3.35 -16.34 -22.84
C ARG A 295 4.09 -16.59 -24.15
N GLN A 296 4.71 -15.57 -24.72
CA GLN A 296 5.48 -15.68 -25.96
C GLN A 296 6.71 -16.58 -25.77
N THR A 297 7.47 -16.38 -24.69
CA THR A 297 8.64 -17.21 -24.38
C THR A 297 8.25 -18.69 -24.20
N LYS A 298 7.13 -18.98 -23.51
CA LYS A 298 6.62 -20.35 -23.33
C LYS A 298 6.19 -21.03 -24.63
N SER A 299 5.78 -20.25 -25.64
CA SER A 299 5.37 -20.79 -26.94
C SER A 299 6.56 -21.15 -27.83
N GLN A 300 7.76 -20.67 -27.49
CA GLN A 300 9.01 -20.92 -28.22
C GLN A 300 9.87 -22.03 -27.59
N SER A 301 9.54 -22.46 -26.36
CA SER A 301 10.17 -23.57 -25.62
C SER A 301 9.43 -24.88 -25.79
#